data_AF-A0A929K6K0-F1
#
_entry.id   AF-A0A929K6K0-F1
#
_cell.length_a   1.000
_cell.length_b   1.000
_cell.length_c   1.000
_cell.angle_alpha   90.00
_cell.angle_beta   90.00
_cell.angle_gamma   90.00
#
_symmetry.space_group_name_H-M   'P 1'
#
loop_
_entity.id
_entity.type
_entity.pdbx_description
1 polymer ?
#
loop_
_entity_poly.entity_id
_entity_poly.type
_entity_poly.pdbx_seq_one_letter_code
_entity_poly.pdbx_strand_id
1 'polypeptide(L)'
;EADHKKIIETVKNVTRGCVSDEEKAIGLFYFVRDSIRYNIYMISVFIEDFKASRILEWGKAYCVQKAVLLTALGRAAGIPSRLVFAKIRNHKLPAHILEMMGTNTFPRHGYNQFFLNGRWVSA
;
A
#
# COMPACT_ATOMS: atom_id res chain seq x y z
N GLU A 1 -13.14 -2.21 -4.77
CA GLU A 1 -12.18 -3.10 -5.46
C GLU A 1 -11.56 -4.20 -4.60
N ALA A 2 -11.90 -4.34 -3.31
CA ALA A 2 -11.58 -5.57 -2.58
C ALA A 2 -12.28 -6.81 -3.19
N ASP A 3 -13.39 -6.56 -3.85
CA ASP A 3 -14.25 -7.48 -4.61
C ASP A 3 -13.71 -7.84 -6.02
N HIS A 4 -12.63 -7.19 -6.48
CA HIS A 4 -12.10 -7.44 -7.82
C HIS A 4 -11.40 -8.81 -7.91
N LYS A 5 -11.67 -9.59 -8.97
CA LYS A 5 -11.16 -10.97 -9.14
C LYS A 5 -9.64 -11.10 -8.92
N LYS A 6 -8.84 -10.24 -9.55
CA LYS A 6 -7.36 -10.24 -9.39
C LYS A 6 -6.91 -10.00 -7.93
N ILE A 7 -7.65 -9.18 -7.18
CA ILE A 7 -7.36 -8.87 -5.77
C ILE A 7 -7.67 -10.09 -4.91
N ILE A 8 -8.85 -10.69 -5.09
CA ILE A 8 -9.26 -11.92 -4.38
C ILE A 8 -8.27 -13.06 -4.65
N GLU A 9 -7.87 -13.26 -5.90
CA GLU A 9 -6.91 -14.30 -6.28
C GLU A 9 -5.53 -14.09 -5.64
N THR A 10 -5.07 -12.83 -5.63
CA THR A 10 -3.81 -12.47 -4.98
C THR A 10 -3.87 -12.73 -3.48
N VAL A 11 -4.95 -12.34 -2.81
CA VAL A 11 -5.16 -12.66 -1.39
C VAL A 11 -5.08 -14.17 -1.16
N LYS A 12 -5.85 -14.98 -1.91
CA LYS A 12 -5.85 -16.44 -1.77
C LYS A 12 -4.44 -17.04 -1.89
N ASN A 13 -3.63 -16.53 -2.82
CA ASN A 13 -2.27 -17.01 -3.04
C ASN A 13 -1.32 -16.58 -1.92
N VAL A 14 -1.34 -15.29 -1.55
CA VAL A 14 -0.43 -14.71 -0.55
C VAL A 14 -0.74 -15.23 0.85
N THR A 15 -2.03 -15.44 1.17
CA THR A 15 -2.45 -15.89 2.50
C THR A 15 -2.62 -17.41 2.60
N ARG A 16 -2.10 -18.16 1.63
CA ARG A 16 -2.24 -19.63 1.60
C ARG A 16 -1.52 -20.24 2.81
N GLY A 17 -2.27 -20.91 3.67
CA GLY A 17 -1.74 -21.55 4.87
C GLY A 17 -1.64 -20.63 6.10
N CYS A 18 -2.02 -19.36 5.99
CA CYS A 18 -2.14 -18.48 7.16
C CYS A 18 -3.32 -18.92 8.03
N VAL A 19 -3.10 -19.02 9.34
CA VAL A 19 -4.11 -19.45 10.31
C VAL A 19 -4.71 -18.28 11.10
N SER A 20 -4.06 -17.11 11.08
CA SER A 20 -4.49 -15.90 11.79
C SER A 20 -4.56 -14.68 10.88
N ASP A 21 -5.30 -13.65 11.30
CA ASP A 21 -5.37 -12.39 10.57
C ASP A 21 -4.04 -11.61 10.63
N GLU A 22 -3.24 -11.81 11.68
CA GLU A 22 -1.88 -11.29 11.79
C GLU A 22 -0.97 -11.86 10.71
N GLU A 23 -0.97 -13.19 10.52
CA GLU A 23 -0.17 -13.84 9.49
C GLU A 23 -0.58 -13.37 8.09
N LYS A 24 -1.89 -13.24 7.84
CA LYS A 24 -2.39 -12.67 6.60
C LYS A 24 -1.89 -11.24 6.40
N ALA A 25 -2.03 -10.38 7.42
CA ALA A 25 -1.60 -8.98 7.33
C ALA A 25 -0.10 -8.85 7.04
N ILE A 26 0.73 -9.66 7.71
CA ILE A 26 2.18 -9.72 7.48
C ILE A 26 2.50 -10.17 6.05
N GLY A 27 1.86 -11.25 5.58
CA GLY A 27 2.05 -11.76 4.23
C GLY A 27 1.66 -10.74 3.16
N LEU A 28 0.50 -10.09 3.32
CA LEU A 28 0.04 -9.04 2.41
C LEU A 28 0.95 -7.81 2.42
N PHE A 29 1.45 -7.40 3.60
CA PHE A 29 2.40 -6.31 3.72
C PHE A 29 3.69 -6.62 2.96
N TYR A 30 4.29 -7.79 3.17
CA TYR A 30 5.51 -8.18 2.46
C TYR A 30 5.29 -8.32 0.95
N PHE A 31 4.16 -8.86 0.52
CA PHE A 31 3.80 -8.90 -0.90
C PHE A 31 3.79 -7.49 -1.52
N VAL A 32 3.11 -6.51 -0.91
CA VAL A 32 3.07 -5.13 -1.44
C VAL A 32 4.43 -4.43 -1.32
N ARG A 33 5.20 -4.71 -0.26
CA ARG A 33 6.54 -4.14 -0.08
C ARG A 33 7.49 -4.61 -1.18
N ASP A 34 7.50 -5.92 -1.44
CA ASP A 34 8.54 -6.60 -2.20
C ASP A 34 8.17 -6.80 -3.67
N SER A 35 6.90 -7.05 -3.98
CA SER A 35 6.45 -7.30 -5.36
C SER A 35 6.04 -6.04 -6.12
N ILE A 36 5.79 -4.93 -5.42
CA ILE A 36 5.41 -3.65 -6.05
C ILE A 36 6.58 -2.69 -5.94
N ARG A 37 7.23 -2.37 -7.06
CA ARG A 37 8.41 -1.48 -7.05
C ARG A 37 8.02 -0.05 -6.69
N TYR A 38 8.78 0.60 -5.82
CA TYR A 38 8.56 2.01 -5.52
C TYR A 38 8.96 2.90 -6.71
N ASN A 39 8.07 3.79 -7.15
CA ASN A 39 8.34 4.75 -8.22
C ASN A 39 7.71 6.13 -7.94
N ILE A 40 8.52 7.09 -7.50
CA ILE A 40 8.07 8.46 -7.17
C ILE A 40 7.66 9.28 -8.41
N TYR A 41 8.10 8.90 -9.60
CA TYR A 41 7.80 9.62 -10.85
C TYR A 41 6.40 9.30 -11.41
N MET A 42 5.63 8.45 -10.72
CA MET A 42 4.26 8.05 -11.10
C MET A 42 3.19 8.70 -10.22
N ILE A 43 3.51 9.86 -9.63
CA ILE A 43 2.49 10.67 -8.94
C ILE A 43 1.40 10.99 -9.95
N SER A 44 0.16 10.71 -9.57
CA SER A 44 -1.01 10.86 -10.44
C SER A 44 -2.10 11.65 -9.75
N VAL A 45 -2.93 12.28 -10.56
CA VAL A 45 -4.16 13.00 -10.18
C VAL A 45 -5.43 12.31 -10.73
N PHE A 46 -5.28 11.23 -11.49
CA PHE A 46 -6.39 10.50 -12.10
C PHE A 46 -6.87 9.38 -11.17
N ILE A 47 -8.18 9.31 -10.93
CA ILE A 47 -8.77 8.32 -10.01
C ILE A 47 -8.54 6.88 -10.47
N GLU A 48 -8.45 6.68 -11.79
CA GLU A 48 -8.18 5.40 -12.43
C GLU A 48 -6.84 4.81 -12.00
N ASP A 49 -5.84 5.66 -11.74
CA ASP A 49 -4.50 5.27 -11.33
C ASP A 49 -4.41 4.86 -9.85
N PHE A 50 -5.52 4.98 -9.11
CA PHE A 50 -5.68 4.49 -7.75
C PHE A 50 -6.54 3.22 -7.68
N LYS A 51 -6.91 2.62 -8.82
CA LYS A 51 -7.55 1.30 -8.83
C LYS A 51 -6.55 0.23 -8.37
N ALA A 52 -6.94 -0.55 -7.36
CA ALA A 52 -6.05 -1.55 -6.77
C ALA A 52 -5.64 -2.61 -7.79
N SER A 53 -6.57 -3.03 -8.67
CA SER A 53 -6.30 -3.98 -9.74
C SER A 53 -5.26 -3.46 -10.74
N ARG A 54 -5.33 -2.17 -11.07
CA ARG A 54 -4.38 -1.49 -11.97
C ARG A 54 -3.00 -1.35 -11.33
N ILE A 55 -2.94 -0.99 -10.06
CA ILE A 55 -1.68 -0.91 -9.30
C ILE A 55 -1.00 -2.29 -9.23
N LEU A 56 -1.79 -3.33 -8.96
CA LEU A 56 -1.31 -4.71 -8.96
C LEU A 56 -0.76 -5.11 -10.34
N GLU A 57 -1.47 -4.77 -11.42
CA GLU A 57 -1.04 -5.06 -12.79
C GLU A 57 0.23 -4.32 -13.21
N TRP A 58 0.41 -3.08 -12.76
CA TRP A 58 1.63 -2.32 -13.05
C TRP A 58 2.87 -2.85 -12.35
N GLY A 59 2.72 -3.51 -11.19
CA GLY A 59 3.86 -3.95 -10.38
C GLY A 59 4.76 -2.81 -9.88
N LYS A 60 4.29 -1.56 -9.94
CA LYS A 60 5.00 -0.37 -9.48
C LYS A 60 4.03 0.72 -9.01
N ALA A 61 4.45 1.47 -7.98
CA ALA A 61 3.61 2.45 -7.31
C ALA A 61 4.44 3.40 -6.43
N TYR A 62 3.90 4.58 -6.12
CA TYR A 62 4.40 5.39 -5.00
C TYR A 62 3.59 5.12 -3.71
N CYS A 63 3.91 5.83 -2.62
CA CYS A 63 3.36 5.53 -1.28
C CYS A 63 1.83 5.44 -1.22
N VAL A 64 1.11 6.40 -1.83
CA VAL A 64 -0.36 6.41 -1.79
C VAL A 64 -0.96 5.22 -2.54
N GLN A 65 -0.47 4.93 -3.73
CA GLN A 65 -0.92 3.77 -4.51
C GLN A 65 -0.62 2.44 -3.79
N LYS A 66 0.57 2.30 -3.18
CA LYS A 66 0.88 1.12 -2.35
C LYS A 66 -0.10 0.98 -1.19
N ALA A 67 -0.40 2.08 -0.49
CA ALA A 67 -1.38 2.07 0.60
C ALA A 67 -2.79 1.68 0.12
N VAL A 68 -3.20 2.12 -1.07
CA VAL A 68 -4.48 1.75 -1.68
C VAL A 68 -4.54 0.26 -1.99
N LEU A 69 -3.50 -0.29 -2.63
CA LEU A 69 -3.43 -1.72 -2.91
C LEU A 69 -3.46 -2.56 -1.62
N LEU A 70 -2.65 -2.19 -0.62
CA LEU A 70 -2.60 -2.91 0.66
C LEU A 70 -3.95 -2.85 1.40
N THR A 71 -4.63 -1.71 1.36
CA THR A 71 -5.98 -1.56 1.94
C THR A 71 -7.01 -2.44 1.23
N ALA A 72 -6.95 -2.54 -0.10
CA ALA A 72 -7.86 -3.39 -0.87
C ALA A 72 -7.62 -4.88 -0.59
N LEU A 73 -6.35 -5.30 -0.54
CA LEU A 73 -5.95 -6.67 -0.20
C LEU A 73 -6.38 -7.05 1.22
N GLY A 74 -6.15 -6.16 2.20
CA GLY A 74 -6.57 -6.37 3.58
C GLY A 74 -8.08 -6.60 3.73
N ARG A 75 -8.88 -5.72 3.10
CA ARG A 75 -10.34 -5.86 3.08
C ARG A 75 -10.79 -7.15 2.40
N ALA A 76 -10.13 -7.53 1.30
CA ALA A 76 -10.41 -8.77 0.58
C ALA A 76 -10.04 -10.03 1.40
N ALA A 77 -9.07 -9.92 2.32
CA ALA A 77 -8.70 -10.96 3.28
C ALA A 77 -9.61 -11.04 4.52
N GLY A 78 -10.64 -10.18 4.60
CA GLY A 78 -11.55 -10.10 5.74
C GLY A 78 -11.05 -9.20 6.88
N ILE A 79 -9.92 -8.52 6.71
CA ILE A 79 -9.32 -7.68 7.75
C ILE A 79 -9.81 -6.23 7.58
N PRO A 80 -10.47 -5.62 8.58
CA PRO A 80 -10.83 -4.22 8.50
C PRO A 80 -9.57 -3.36 8.30
N SER A 81 -9.54 -2.62 7.19
CA SER A 81 -8.36 -1.88 6.76
C SER A 81 -8.73 -0.46 6.34
N ARG A 82 -7.86 0.51 6.64
CA ARG A 82 -8.06 1.93 6.27
C ARG A 82 -6.79 2.57 5.73
N LEU A 83 -6.99 3.57 4.89
CA LEU A 83 -5.95 4.47 4.41
C LEU A 83 -5.67 5.53 5.46
N VAL A 84 -4.41 5.91 5.61
CA VAL A 84 -3.99 7.01 6.46
C VAL A 84 -2.98 7.88 5.71
N PHE A 85 -3.05 9.18 5.98
CA PHE A 85 -2.12 10.16 5.43
C PHE A 85 -1.39 10.88 6.55
N ALA A 86 -0.08 11.06 6.39
CA ALA A 86 0.75 11.80 7.31
C ALA A 86 1.67 12.77 6.58
N LYS A 87 2.07 13.83 7.29
CA LYS A 87 3.20 14.67 6.91
C LYS A 87 4.47 14.02 7.44
N ILE A 88 5.41 13.69 6.55
CA ILE A 88 6.69 13.08 6.95
C ILE A 88 7.86 13.96 6.52
N ARG A 89 8.99 13.80 7.21
CA ARG A 89 10.28 14.37 6.82
C ARG A 89 11.22 13.24 6.45
N ASN A 90 11.72 13.23 5.21
CA ASN A 90 12.62 12.20 4.73
C ASN A 90 14.07 12.70 4.71
N HIS A 91 14.85 12.31 5.71
CA HIS A 91 16.27 12.67 5.83
C HIS A 91 17.19 11.88 4.89
N LYS A 92 16.66 10.88 4.17
CA LYS A 92 17.41 9.98 3.28
C LYS A 92 17.02 10.16 1.81
N LEU A 93 16.46 11.32 1.45
CA LEU A 93 16.19 11.64 0.06
C LEU A 93 17.49 11.79 -0.73
N PRO A 94 17.59 11.20 -1.94
CA PRO A 94 18.67 11.52 -2.85
C PRO A 94 18.70 13.02 -3.16
N ALA A 95 19.90 13.61 -3.27
CA ALA A 95 20.07 15.05 -3.51
C ALA A 95 19.27 15.56 -4.72
N HIS A 96 19.30 14.83 -5.84
CA HIS A 96 18.55 15.20 -7.05
C HIS A 96 17.03 15.24 -6.84
N ILE A 97 16.46 14.39 -5.97
CA ILE A 97 15.02 14.44 -5.65
C ILE A 97 14.73 15.62 -4.72
N LEU A 98 15.60 15.90 -3.76
CA LEU A 98 15.47 17.05 -2.87
C LEU A 98 15.51 18.36 -3.66
N GLU A 99 16.43 18.49 -4.60
CA GLU A 99 16.52 19.64 -5.52
C GLU A 99 15.26 19.77 -6.37
N MET A 100 14.79 18.66 -6.97
CA MET A 100 13.56 18.65 -7.77
C MET A 100 12.31 19.04 -6.95
N MET A 101 12.19 18.56 -5.71
CA MET A 101 11.02 18.81 -4.86
C MET A 101 11.12 20.11 -4.06
N GLY A 102 12.31 20.70 -3.94
CA GLY A 102 12.57 21.89 -3.12
C GLY A 102 12.39 21.69 -1.61
N THR A 103 12.06 20.47 -1.16
CA THR A 103 11.81 20.16 0.26
C THR A 103 12.02 18.69 0.55
N ASN A 104 12.43 18.39 1.79
CA ASN A 104 12.46 17.02 2.31
C ASN A 104 11.19 16.65 3.10
N THR A 105 10.17 17.53 3.06
CA THR A 105 8.91 17.36 3.76
C THR A 105 7.81 16.96 2.78
N PHE A 106 7.20 15.80 3.01
CA PHE A 106 6.13 15.26 2.20
C PHE A 106 4.80 15.46 2.92
N PRO A 107 3.92 16.37 2.48
CA PRO A 107 2.69 16.69 3.20
C PRO A 107 1.63 15.59 3.13
N ARG A 108 1.71 14.68 2.15
CA ARG A 108 0.69 13.66 1.88
C ARG A 108 1.32 12.28 1.64
N HIS A 109 2.00 11.75 2.65
CA HIS A 109 2.49 10.37 2.62
C HIS A 109 1.35 9.42 2.99
N GLY A 110 0.99 8.51 2.07
CA GLY A 110 -0.03 7.50 2.29
C GLY A 110 0.55 6.21 2.87
N TYR A 111 -0.11 5.66 3.89
CA TYR A 111 0.17 4.34 4.47
C TYR A 111 -1.14 3.64 4.86
N ASN A 112 -1.07 2.42 5.37
CA ASN A 112 -2.23 1.59 5.71
C ASN A 112 -2.30 1.30 7.22
N GLN A 113 -3.52 1.04 7.71
CA GLN A 113 -3.72 0.40 8.99
C GLN A 113 -4.65 -0.81 8.86
N PHE A 114 -4.30 -1.87 9.59
CA PHE A 114 -5.12 -3.05 9.83
C PHE A 114 -5.73 -2.99 11.23
N PHE A 115 -6.97 -3.45 11.39
CA PHE A 115 -7.56 -3.67 12.70
C PHE A 115 -7.30 -5.12 13.14
N LEU A 116 -6.41 -5.28 14.12
CA LEU A 116 -5.95 -6.58 14.62
C LEU A 116 -6.03 -6.56 16.15
N ASN A 117 -6.54 -7.63 16.76
CA ASN A 117 -6.67 -7.76 18.22
C ASN A 117 -7.26 -6.52 18.92
N GLY A 118 -8.34 -5.97 18.36
CA GLY A 118 -9.06 -4.84 18.96
C GLY A 118 -8.39 -3.47 18.80
N ARG A 119 -7.32 -3.35 18.00
CA ARG A 119 -6.62 -2.08 17.79
C ARG A 119 -6.20 -1.86 16.33
N TRP A 120 -6.01 -0.59 15.98
CA TRP A 120 -5.42 -0.21 14.70
C TRP A 120 -3.90 -0.32 14.76
N VAL A 121 -3.31 -1.08 13.84
CA VAL A 121 -1.87 -1.28 13.67
C VAL A 121 -1.44 -0.70 12.33
N SER A 122 -0.41 0.16 12.33
CA SER A 122 0.15 0.73 11.11
C SER A 122 1.05 -0.26 10.37
N ALA A 123 0.86 -0.34 9.07
CA ALA A 123 1.64 -1.13 8.12
C ALA A 123 2.27 -0.21 7.07
#